data_AF-A0A9E5XVD7-F1
#
_entry.id   AF-A0A9E5XVD7-F1
#
_cell.length_a   1.000
_cell.length_b   1.000
_cell.length_c   1.000
_cell.angle_alpha   90.00
_cell.angle_beta   90.00
_cell.angle_gamma   90.00
#
_symmetry.space_group_name_H-M   'P 1'
#
loop_
_entity.id
_entity.type
_entity.pdbx_description
1 polymer ?
#
loop_
_entity_poly.entity_id
_entity_poly.type
_entity_poly.pdbx_seq_one_letter_code
_entity_poly.pdbx_strand_id
1 'polypeptide(L)'
;MKKFYFLNIFILFFSLGIYAQSQIIFDREDVLNFLIRYEQGQSGIKNQIFRKIAQGNSKPVSSVRLTFSFKQHRQILKRGNRLEFIADMSDIKISGDNFYRGFDVGETLIPKKISFVLQWLKGNEPVNSYTFNGVSVEENYAELVHMTVTDTLNSDNYKIKLLNKVFDYTSLNKQEFDEKIILIDDYYEENLKARNRLRVLNNINANRDYLSRLEDLNELYRLRDTANSAEVYVNTVKQKDFYRFLPLNIYDPAALKNKLSQILNKAKTLKAVCTELINNFDKLYYDRGVEMLARHNPGKADYYFNKSIEVNPHFAPSHFQLARLYYNSGYIDKAIDKLFEIRGMNPDTETKIQTVELARGIYNDFLLNASDFNNNAQYDDAVAALNIAAQICRDFPEVRCRQTMDAELERAVKGKYRLILNAADVNFRNDNLEEAERIINDAINYAYQNRNFISDNTEITGRIKTLYRRYIEKGNKNVYNKNYNSAINNFENAARICNGYNQINCTESLSKGFLKARTGIYNSYLTDAEKYFRKGNNKDAEMFADKAISYRKKYNLKQNSKEDRLYLDIKQAIYNNLISEGNDFAANGKYQKALDKYEEAIN
;
A
#
# COMPACT_ATOMS: atom_id res chain seq x y z
N MET A 1 35.72 66.30 -32.09
CA MET A 1 36.93 67.09 -32.42
C MET A 1 36.76 67.72 -33.79
N LYS A 2 36.75 69.06 -33.85
CA LYS A 2 37.07 69.83 -35.07
C LYS A 2 38.54 69.56 -35.41
N LYS A 3 38.88 69.39 -36.70
CA LYS A 3 39.90 70.20 -37.38
C LYS A 3 40.05 69.85 -38.87
N PHE A 4 39.97 70.93 -39.64
CA PHE A 4 40.38 71.14 -41.03
C PHE A 4 41.85 70.79 -41.30
N TYR A 5 42.19 70.47 -42.56
CA TYR A 5 43.24 71.13 -43.38
C TYR A 5 42.97 70.86 -44.88
N PHE A 6 42.70 71.93 -45.67
CA PHE A 6 43.45 72.45 -46.83
C PHE A 6 43.86 71.42 -47.91
N LEU A 7 43.27 71.43 -49.11
CA LEU A 7 43.43 72.35 -50.27
C LEU A 7 44.30 71.68 -51.34
N ASN A 8 43.74 71.38 -52.50
CA ASN A 8 44.40 71.60 -53.79
C ASN A 8 43.36 71.70 -54.91
N ILE A 9 43.49 72.79 -55.66
CA ILE A 9 42.69 73.18 -56.81
C ILE A 9 43.17 72.40 -58.04
N PHE A 10 42.26 71.81 -58.81
CA PHE A 10 42.53 71.49 -60.21
C PHE A 10 41.26 71.66 -61.06
N ILE A 11 41.23 72.82 -61.72
CA ILE A 11 40.78 73.14 -63.08
C ILE A 11 39.69 72.24 -63.71
N LEU A 12 38.53 72.91 -63.91
CA LEU A 12 37.48 72.68 -64.89
C LEU A 12 37.86 71.87 -66.14
N PHE A 13 37.21 70.72 -66.31
CA PHE A 13 36.62 70.32 -67.58
C PHE A 13 35.15 69.96 -67.32
N PHE A 14 34.26 70.85 -67.76
CA PHE A 14 32.82 70.62 -67.82
C PHE A 14 32.55 69.56 -68.89
N SER A 15 32.33 68.31 -68.49
CA SER A 15 31.48 67.39 -69.24
C SER A 15 30.17 67.25 -68.46
N LEU A 16 29.20 68.07 -68.85
CA LEU A 16 27.80 67.87 -68.49
C LEU A 16 27.38 66.51 -69.07
N GLY A 17 27.46 65.46 -68.26
CA GLY A 17 26.64 64.29 -68.46
C GLY A 17 25.18 64.75 -68.36
N ILE A 18 24.53 64.90 -69.50
CA ILE A 18 23.10 65.18 -69.59
C ILE A 18 22.40 63.99 -68.94
N TYR A 19 22.01 64.13 -67.68
CA TYR A 19 20.94 63.31 -67.12
C TYR A 19 19.67 63.68 -67.89
N ALA A 20 19.26 62.83 -68.83
CA ALA A 20 17.95 62.96 -69.46
C ALA A 20 16.89 62.81 -68.36
N GLN A 21 16.36 63.95 -67.90
CA GLN A 21 15.31 64.03 -66.90
C GLN A 21 14.06 63.32 -67.46
N SER A 22 13.53 62.33 -66.74
CA SER A 22 12.33 61.61 -67.18
C SER A 22 11.11 62.51 -67.10
N GLN A 23 10.36 62.63 -68.20
CA GLN A 23 9.12 63.39 -68.24
C GLN A 23 7.93 62.45 -68.01
N ILE A 24 7.06 62.79 -67.05
CA ILE A 24 5.75 62.12 -66.90
C ILE A 24 4.83 62.66 -67.99
N ILE A 25 4.39 61.80 -68.91
CA ILE A 25 3.50 62.20 -70.03
C ILE A 25 2.07 61.67 -69.86
N PHE A 26 1.87 60.72 -68.96
CA PHE A 26 0.56 60.21 -68.56
C PHE A 26 0.63 59.78 -67.11
N ASP A 27 -0.36 60.19 -66.32
CA ASP A 27 -0.50 59.81 -64.91
C ASP A 27 -1.99 59.83 -64.54
N ARG A 28 -2.52 58.70 -64.09
CA ARG A 28 -3.93 58.54 -63.71
C ARG A 28 -4.07 57.52 -62.58
N GLU A 29 -4.85 57.89 -61.57
CA GLU A 29 -5.36 56.99 -60.53
C GLU A 29 -6.88 56.87 -60.66
N ASP A 30 -7.39 55.63 -60.62
CA ASP A 30 -8.83 55.33 -60.60
C ASP A 30 -9.16 54.38 -59.46
N VAL A 31 -10.31 54.57 -58.79
CA VAL A 31 -10.85 53.57 -57.85
C VAL A 31 -11.77 52.63 -58.62
N LEU A 32 -11.46 51.34 -58.61
CA LEU A 32 -12.23 50.31 -59.31
C LEU A 32 -12.91 49.37 -58.31
N ASN A 33 -14.12 48.92 -58.66
CA ASN A 33 -14.93 47.99 -57.87
C ASN A 33 -15.40 46.84 -58.75
N PHE A 34 -15.14 45.61 -58.32
CA PHE A 34 -15.50 44.38 -59.02
C PHE A 34 -16.43 43.54 -58.15
N LEU A 35 -17.62 43.28 -58.66
CA LEU A 35 -18.59 42.44 -57.97
C LEU A 35 -18.36 40.98 -58.32
N ILE A 36 -17.97 40.19 -57.31
CA ILE A 36 -17.74 38.75 -57.41
C ILE A 36 -19.00 38.03 -56.93
N ARG A 37 -19.53 37.15 -57.79
CA ARG A 37 -20.78 36.41 -57.54
C ARG A 37 -20.55 34.91 -57.69
N TYR A 38 -21.45 34.14 -57.08
CA TYR A 38 -21.55 32.70 -57.31
C TYR A 38 -21.99 32.41 -58.75
N GLU A 39 -21.31 31.49 -59.43
CA GLU A 39 -21.63 31.08 -60.81
C GLU A 39 -22.22 29.66 -60.81
N GLN A 40 -23.47 29.52 -61.24
CA GLN A 40 -24.13 28.21 -61.29
C GLN A 40 -23.44 27.28 -62.31
N GLY A 41 -23.32 26.00 -61.97
CA GLY A 41 -22.72 24.97 -62.83
C GLY A 41 -21.18 24.88 -62.79
N GLN A 42 -20.48 25.82 -62.14
CA GLN A 42 -19.02 25.75 -61.98
C GLN A 42 -18.60 25.15 -60.63
N SER A 43 -17.53 24.35 -60.62
CA SER A 43 -16.96 23.72 -59.40
C SER A 43 -15.64 24.35 -58.92
N GLY A 44 -15.24 25.48 -59.51
CA GLY A 44 -13.97 26.16 -59.23
C GLY A 44 -13.80 26.62 -57.78
N ILE A 45 -12.56 26.94 -57.40
CA ILE A 45 -12.15 27.28 -56.02
C ILE A 45 -13.02 28.39 -55.42
N LYS A 46 -13.28 29.46 -56.17
CA LYS A 46 -14.21 30.54 -55.81
C LYS A 46 -15.56 30.00 -55.31
N ASN A 47 -16.19 29.10 -56.06
CA ASN A 47 -17.49 28.55 -55.71
C ASN A 47 -17.45 27.66 -54.46
N GLN A 48 -16.33 26.98 -54.21
CA GLN A 48 -16.15 26.18 -53.00
C GLN A 48 -16.07 27.08 -51.76
N ILE A 49 -15.29 28.18 -51.84
CA ILE A 49 -15.20 29.21 -50.80
C ILE A 49 -16.59 29.82 -50.53
N PHE A 50 -17.32 30.19 -51.58
CA PHE A 50 -18.66 30.77 -51.46
C PHE A 50 -19.64 29.82 -50.75
N ARG A 51 -19.58 28.51 -51.03
CA ARG A 51 -20.41 27.51 -50.33
C ARG A 51 -20.11 27.48 -48.83
N LYS A 52 -18.83 27.57 -48.44
CA LYS A 52 -18.42 27.61 -47.03
C LYS A 52 -18.89 28.90 -46.35
N ILE A 53 -18.71 30.06 -46.97
CA ILE A 53 -19.23 31.35 -46.46
C ILE A 53 -20.75 31.28 -46.28
N ALA A 54 -21.47 30.73 -47.26
CA ALA A 54 -22.91 30.56 -47.20
C ALA A 54 -23.34 29.65 -46.03
N GLN A 55 -22.67 28.50 -45.88
CA GLN A 55 -22.90 27.54 -44.82
C GLN A 55 -22.65 28.15 -43.43
N GLY A 56 -21.50 28.79 -43.23
CA GLY A 56 -21.13 29.39 -41.94
C GLY A 56 -22.09 30.50 -41.49
N ASN A 57 -22.70 31.21 -42.44
CA ASN A 57 -23.66 32.27 -42.16
C ASN A 57 -25.12 31.86 -42.33
N SER A 58 -25.39 30.56 -42.52
CA SER A 58 -26.75 30.02 -42.66
C SER A 58 -27.60 30.74 -43.72
N LYS A 59 -27.04 31.00 -44.90
CA LYS A 59 -27.72 31.68 -46.00
C LYS A 59 -27.56 30.94 -47.34
N PRO A 60 -28.42 31.20 -48.35
CA PRO A 60 -28.27 30.58 -49.66
C PRO A 60 -26.95 30.97 -50.34
N VAL A 61 -26.24 30.03 -50.96
CA VAL A 61 -24.97 30.33 -51.67
C VAL A 61 -25.18 31.34 -52.82
N SER A 62 -26.36 31.34 -53.43
CA SER A 62 -26.72 32.28 -54.48
C SER A 62 -26.85 33.72 -54.00
N SER A 63 -26.96 33.98 -52.69
CA SER A 63 -26.99 35.34 -52.13
C SER A 63 -25.61 35.87 -51.74
N VAL A 64 -24.56 35.05 -51.76
CA VAL A 64 -23.20 35.49 -51.40
C VAL A 64 -22.68 36.49 -52.44
N ARG A 65 -22.26 37.67 -51.99
CA ARG A 65 -21.69 38.76 -52.81
C ARG A 65 -20.42 39.29 -52.14
N LEU A 66 -19.34 39.36 -52.92
CA LEU A 66 -18.12 40.05 -52.52
C LEU A 66 -17.84 41.19 -53.48
N THR A 67 -17.38 42.32 -52.97
CA THR A 67 -16.89 43.43 -53.78
C THR A 67 -15.39 43.56 -53.57
N PHE A 68 -14.63 43.35 -54.63
CA PHE A 68 -13.19 43.55 -54.69
C PHE A 68 -12.89 44.97 -55.18
N SER A 69 -12.27 45.77 -54.33
CA SER A 69 -12.02 47.19 -54.56
C SER A 69 -10.53 47.49 -54.49
N PHE A 70 -10.02 48.32 -55.39
CA PHE A 70 -8.62 48.77 -55.35
C PHE A 70 -8.45 50.09 -56.09
N LYS A 71 -7.38 50.81 -55.77
CA LYS A 71 -6.88 51.95 -56.54
C LYS A 71 -5.95 51.44 -57.62
N GLN A 72 -6.19 51.83 -58.85
CA GLN A 72 -5.36 51.51 -60.00
C GLN A 72 -4.59 52.76 -60.43
N HIS A 73 -3.28 52.76 -60.24
CA HIS A 73 -2.39 53.81 -60.72
C HIS A 73 -1.75 53.38 -62.04
N ARG A 74 -1.61 54.33 -62.97
CA ARG A 74 -1.06 54.11 -64.31
C ARG A 74 -0.25 55.32 -64.73
N GLN A 75 0.99 55.09 -65.13
CA GLN A 75 1.93 56.12 -65.49
C GLN A 75 2.73 55.77 -66.74
N ILE A 76 3.08 56.78 -67.53
CA ILE A 76 4.04 56.67 -68.62
C ILE A 76 5.16 57.69 -68.39
N LEU A 77 6.40 57.20 -68.25
CA LEU A 77 7.59 58.04 -68.20
C LEU A 77 8.29 58.02 -69.56
N LYS A 78 8.61 59.18 -70.11
CA LYS A 78 9.34 59.33 -71.38
C LYS A 78 10.77 59.79 -71.13
N ARG A 79 11.75 59.09 -71.72
CA ARG A 79 13.18 59.42 -71.71
C ARG A 79 13.73 59.28 -73.13
N GLY A 80 13.78 60.39 -73.88
CA GLY A 80 14.13 60.35 -75.31
C GLY A 80 13.12 59.51 -76.10
N ASN A 81 13.58 58.46 -76.77
CA ASN A 81 12.73 57.51 -77.51
C ASN A 81 12.32 56.28 -76.68
N ARG A 82 12.44 56.30 -75.35
CA ARG A 82 12.02 55.21 -74.46
C ARG A 82 10.80 55.64 -73.66
N LEU A 83 9.77 54.82 -73.66
CA LEU A 83 8.59 54.94 -72.80
C LEU A 83 8.63 53.82 -71.76
N GLU A 84 8.45 54.18 -70.50
CA GLU A 84 8.32 53.26 -69.39
C GLU A 84 6.85 53.25 -68.97
N PHE A 85 6.21 52.09 -69.10
CA PHE A 85 4.83 51.87 -68.68
C PHE A 85 4.83 51.28 -67.29
N ILE A 86 4.15 51.98 -66.38
CA ILE A 86 3.97 51.57 -65.00
C ILE A 86 2.47 51.45 -64.75
N ALA A 87 2.05 50.32 -64.20
CA ALA A 87 0.70 50.16 -63.68
C ALA A 87 0.74 49.32 -62.41
N ASP A 88 0.02 49.75 -61.39
CA ASP A 88 -0.02 49.10 -60.09
C ASP A 88 -1.42 49.17 -59.47
N MET A 89 -1.65 48.30 -58.47
CA MET A 89 -2.82 48.32 -57.61
C MET A 89 -2.40 48.62 -56.18
N SER A 90 -3.16 49.47 -55.49
CA SER A 90 -2.99 49.77 -54.07
C SER A 90 -4.34 49.89 -53.36
N ASP A 91 -4.35 49.99 -52.03
CA ASP A 91 -5.58 50.08 -51.21
C ASP A 91 -6.58 48.96 -51.51
N ILE A 92 -6.05 47.74 -51.65
CA ILE A 92 -6.81 46.54 -52.00
C ILE A 92 -7.73 46.15 -50.84
N LYS A 93 -9.03 45.98 -51.12
CA LYS A 93 -10.05 45.70 -50.12
C LYS A 93 -11.07 44.69 -50.64
N ILE A 94 -11.59 43.88 -49.72
CA ILE A 94 -12.79 43.07 -49.94
C ILE A 94 -13.87 43.47 -48.96
N SER A 95 -15.08 43.64 -49.48
CA SER A 95 -16.27 43.96 -48.69
C SER A 95 -17.47 43.11 -49.12
N GLY A 96 -18.55 43.17 -48.34
CA GLY A 96 -19.77 42.37 -48.56
C GLY A 96 -19.80 41.18 -47.62
N ASP A 97 -19.89 39.98 -48.17
CA ASP A 97 -20.02 38.74 -47.41
C ASP A 97 -18.67 38.13 -47.00
N ASN A 98 -17.80 38.96 -46.42
CA ASN A 98 -16.42 38.61 -46.05
C ASN A 98 -16.28 38.03 -44.63
N PHE A 99 -17.37 37.59 -44.02
CA PHE A 99 -17.38 36.98 -42.69
C PHE A 99 -17.71 35.49 -42.75
N TYR A 100 -17.14 34.70 -41.85
CA TYR A 100 -17.53 33.32 -41.58
C TYR A 100 -17.82 33.14 -40.10
N ARG A 101 -19.08 32.81 -39.76
CA ARG A 101 -19.54 32.63 -38.36
C ARG A 101 -19.18 33.82 -37.45
N GLY A 102 -19.26 35.04 -38.00
CA GLY A 102 -18.98 36.29 -37.29
C GLY A 102 -17.52 36.75 -37.31
N PHE A 103 -16.56 35.94 -37.77
CA PHE A 103 -15.16 36.35 -37.91
C PHE A 103 -14.86 36.84 -39.32
N ASP A 104 -14.07 37.91 -39.43
CA ASP A 104 -13.61 38.42 -40.72
C ASP A 104 -12.63 37.43 -41.36
N VAL A 105 -12.87 37.11 -42.62
CA VAL A 105 -12.04 36.25 -43.47
C VAL A 105 -11.61 36.97 -44.75
N GLY A 106 -11.87 38.28 -44.87
CA GLY A 106 -11.69 39.08 -46.09
C GLY A 106 -10.30 39.04 -46.70
N GLU A 107 -9.25 39.06 -45.89
CA GLU A 107 -7.86 38.98 -46.36
C GLU A 107 -7.59 37.70 -47.16
N THR A 108 -8.17 36.57 -46.73
CA THR A 108 -8.03 35.27 -47.44
C THR A 108 -8.79 35.22 -48.76
N LEU A 109 -9.73 36.16 -48.97
CA LEU A 109 -10.60 36.22 -50.14
C LEU A 109 -10.03 37.05 -51.28
N ILE A 110 -8.88 37.73 -51.09
CA ILE A 110 -8.23 38.57 -52.11
C ILE A 110 -7.73 37.66 -53.24
N PRO A 111 -8.20 37.82 -54.50
CA PRO A 111 -7.72 37.00 -55.62
C PRO A 111 -6.21 37.13 -55.76
N LYS A 112 -5.48 36.01 -55.82
CA LYS A 112 -4.00 36.02 -55.84
C LYS A 112 -3.41 36.24 -57.24
N LYS A 113 -4.24 36.22 -58.29
CA LYS A 113 -3.80 36.41 -59.67
C LYS A 113 -4.76 37.29 -60.46
N ILE A 114 -4.19 38.11 -61.35
CA ILE A 114 -4.93 38.92 -62.32
C ILE A 114 -4.38 38.70 -63.73
N SER A 115 -5.29 38.57 -64.70
CA SER A 115 -4.98 38.56 -66.13
C SER A 115 -5.66 39.74 -66.82
N PHE A 116 -4.98 40.44 -67.73
CA PHE A 116 -5.51 41.62 -68.41
C PHE A 116 -4.75 41.92 -69.71
N VAL A 117 -5.30 42.83 -70.51
CA VAL A 117 -4.64 43.38 -71.71
C VAL A 117 -4.31 44.85 -71.48
N LEU A 118 -3.03 45.21 -71.52
CA LEU A 118 -2.61 46.61 -71.58
C LEU A 118 -2.73 47.10 -73.02
N GLN A 119 -3.60 48.08 -73.25
CA GLN A 119 -3.75 48.77 -74.53
C GLN A 119 -3.02 50.11 -74.46
N TRP A 120 -2.01 50.28 -75.32
CA TRP A 120 -1.31 51.54 -75.53
C TRP A 120 -2.01 52.34 -76.62
N LEU A 121 -2.35 53.60 -76.35
CA LEU A 121 -3.07 54.49 -77.27
C LEU A 121 -2.30 55.79 -77.50
N LYS A 122 -2.46 56.35 -78.70
CA LYS A 122 -2.12 57.75 -79.05
C LYS A 122 -3.43 58.51 -79.23
N GLY A 123 -3.73 59.44 -78.33
CA GLY A 123 -5.08 60.02 -78.25
C GLY A 123 -6.12 58.95 -77.89
N ASN A 124 -6.94 58.55 -78.87
CA ASN A 124 -7.93 57.46 -78.73
C ASN A 124 -7.67 56.28 -79.70
N GLU A 125 -6.63 56.35 -80.52
CA GLU A 125 -6.29 55.29 -81.47
C GLU A 125 -5.33 54.28 -80.82
N PRO A 126 -5.60 52.96 -80.95
CA PRO A 126 -4.75 51.92 -80.40
C PRO A 126 -3.42 51.84 -81.19
N VAL A 127 -2.31 51.88 -80.48
CA VAL A 127 -0.95 51.73 -81.04
C VAL A 127 -0.49 50.28 -80.96
N ASN A 128 -0.61 49.67 -79.78
CA ASN A 128 -0.28 48.27 -79.55
C ASN A 128 -1.04 47.71 -78.34
N SER A 129 -1.01 46.39 -78.14
CA SER A 129 -1.57 45.74 -76.95
C SER A 129 -0.64 44.64 -76.45
N TYR A 130 -0.53 44.54 -75.12
CA TYR A 130 0.30 43.56 -74.42
C TYR A 130 -0.57 42.74 -73.48
N THR A 131 -0.47 41.42 -73.56
CA THR A 131 -1.28 40.51 -72.73
C THR A 131 -0.46 40.07 -71.51
N PHE A 132 -1.05 40.21 -70.34
CA PHE A 132 -0.49 39.79 -69.07
C PHE A 132 -1.38 38.70 -68.49
N ASN A 133 -0.80 37.53 -68.22
CA ASN A 133 -1.54 36.37 -67.73
C ASN A 133 -1.06 36.01 -66.33
N GLY A 134 -1.99 35.99 -65.37
CA GLY A 134 -1.76 35.49 -64.02
C GLY A 134 -0.69 36.24 -63.22
N VAL A 135 -0.63 37.57 -63.35
CA VAL A 135 0.22 38.45 -62.54
C VAL A 135 -0.18 38.32 -61.07
N SER A 136 0.81 38.15 -60.19
CA SER A 136 0.58 37.96 -58.76
C SER A 136 -0.02 39.22 -58.12
N VAL A 137 -0.99 39.01 -57.23
CA VAL A 137 -1.59 40.06 -56.41
C VAL A 137 -1.22 39.79 -54.96
N GLU A 138 -0.50 40.72 -54.33
CA GLU A 138 -0.18 40.68 -52.90
C GLU A 138 -1.23 41.44 -52.09
N GLU A 139 -1.14 41.39 -50.76
CA GLU A 139 -2.24 41.77 -49.86
C GLU A 139 -2.72 43.22 -50.03
N ASN A 140 -1.81 44.19 -50.07
CA ASN A 140 -2.16 45.62 -50.11
C ASN A 140 -1.66 46.37 -51.35
N TYR A 141 -0.76 45.76 -52.12
CA TYR A 141 -0.15 46.33 -53.30
C TYR A 141 0.12 45.24 -54.33
N ALA A 142 0.02 45.57 -55.62
CA ALA A 142 0.45 44.67 -56.68
C ALA A 142 1.01 45.47 -57.85
N GLU A 143 2.27 45.24 -58.20
CA GLU A 143 2.85 45.76 -59.44
C GLU A 143 2.30 44.94 -60.62
N LEU A 144 1.53 45.59 -61.49
CA LEU A 144 0.89 44.93 -62.62
C LEU A 144 1.74 44.96 -63.88
N VAL A 145 2.36 46.11 -64.14
CA VAL A 145 3.20 46.34 -65.32
C VAL A 145 4.35 47.23 -64.90
N HIS A 146 5.57 46.78 -65.20
CA HIS A 146 6.74 47.65 -65.28
C HIS A 146 7.55 47.24 -66.50
N MET A 147 7.35 47.94 -67.62
CA MET A 147 8.01 47.60 -68.88
C MET A 147 8.47 48.83 -69.65
N THR A 148 9.50 48.66 -70.48
CA THR A 148 9.99 49.70 -71.38
C THR A 148 9.69 49.35 -72.83
N VAL A 149 9.20 50.32 -73.60
CA VAL A 149 8.96 50.21 -75.04
C VAL A 149 9.64 51.36 -75.79
N THR A 150 9.98 51.16 -77.05
CA THR A 150 10.55 52.20 -77.90
C THR A 150 9.45 53.06 -78.52
N ASP A 151 9.57 54.38 -78.36
CA ASP A 151 8.69 55.38 -78.97
C ASP A 151 9.04 55.58 -80.46
N THR A 152 8.33 54.89 -81.34
CA THR A 152 8.52 55.02 -82.80
C THR A 152 7.69 56.15 -83.42
N LEU A 153 6.69 56.68 -82.71
CA LEU A 153 5.77 57.72 -83.23
C LEU A 153 6.02 59.10 -82.59
N ASN A 154 6.99 59.20 -81.69
CA ASN A 154 7.46 60.39 -80.96
C ASN A 154 6.32 61.34 -80.55
N SER A 155 5.41 60.87 -79.70
CA SER A 155 4.25 61.64 -79.24
C SER A 155 4.28 61.83 -77.72
N ASP A 156 3.61 62.88 -77.26
CA ASP A 156 3.43 63.14 -75.82
C ASP A 156 1.97 62.91 -75.37
N ASN A 157 1.05 62.60 -76.30
CA ASN A 157 -0.36 62.33 -76.01
C ASN A 157 -0.65 60.81 -75.94
N TYR A 158 0.21 60.06 -75.25
CA TYR A 158 0.01 58.64 -75.03
C TYR A 158 -0.86 58.36 -73.80
N LYS A 159 -1.59 57.25 -73.85
CA LYS A 159 -2.37 56.73 -72.73
C LYS A 159 -2.22 55.21 -72.67
N ILE A 160 -2.33 54.64 -71.48
CA ILE A 160 -2.45 53.19 -71.29
C ILE A 160 -3.78 52.85 -70.61
N LYS A 161 -4.45 51.78 -71.06
CA LYS A 161 -5.66 51.21 -70.46
C LYS A 161 -5.46 49.74 -70.16
N LEU A 162 -5.93 49.28 -69.01
CA LEU A 162 -5.96 47.86 -68.67
C LEU A 162 -7.38 47.33 -68.92
N LEU A 163 -7.55 46.52 -69.95
CA LEU A 163 -8.82 45.96 -70.41
C LEU A 163 -8.95 44.48 -69.99
N ASN A 164 -10.18 43.97 -69.99
CA ASN A 164 -10.52 42.55 -69.80
C ASN A 164 -9.87 41.92 -68.54
N LYS A 165 -9.93 42.62 -67.42
CA LYS A 165 -9.37 42.13 -66.15
C LYS A 165 -10.13 40.89 -65.67
N VAL A 166 -9.41 39.79 -65.47
CA VAL A 166 -9.90 38.52 -64.89
C VAL A 166 -9.14 38.28 -63.60
N PHE A 167 -9.87 38.03 -62.51
CA PHE A 167 -9.31 37.77 -61.19
C PHE A 167 -9.48 36.30 -60.84
N ASP A 168 -8.36 35.62 -60.59
CA ASP A 168 -8.33 34.18 -60.40
C ASP A 168 -8.07 33.81 -58.93
N TYR A 169 -8.91 32.91 -58.43
CA TYR A 169 -8.72 32.27 -57.13
C TYR A 169 -7.86 31.03 -57.29
N THR A 170 -6.73 30.99 -56.58
CA THR A 170 -5.75 29.91 -56.68
C THR A 170 -5.89 28.90 -55.55
N SER A 171 -5.11 27.82 -55.59
CA SER A 171 -5.02 26.87 -54.47
C SER A 171 -4.59 27.53 -53.16
N LEU A 172 -3.76 28.57 -53.22
CA LEU A 172 -3.33 29.33 -52.05
C LEU A 172 -4.51 30.04 -51.36
N ASN A 173 -5.41 30.65 -52.14
CA ASN A 173 -6.64 31.23 -51.56
C ASN A 173 -7.45 30.20 -50.80
N LYS A 174 -7.60 29.00 -51.39
CA LYS A 174 -8.36 27.92 -50.76
C LYS A 174 -7.70 27.50 -49.44
N GLN A 175 -6.38 27.33 -49.46
CA GLN A 175 -5.61 26.92 -48.30
C GLN A 175 -5.75 27.94 -47.16
N GLU A 176 -5.43 29.21 -47.41
CA GLU A 176 -5.52 30.28 -46.40
C GLU A 176 -6.95 30.41 -45.82
N PHE A 177 -7.97 30.33 -46.70
CA PHE A 177 -9.36 30.36 -46.28
C PHE A 177 -9.75 29.14 -45.44
N ASP A 178 -9.39 27.93 -45.88
CA ASP A 178 -9.67 26.68 -45.15
C ASP A 178 -9.00 26.68 -43.77
N GLU A 179 -7.72 27.06 -43.70
CA GLU A 179 -6.98 27.19 -42.44
C GLU A 179 -7.67 28.17 -41.49
N LYS A 180 -8.14 29.32 -42.00
CA LYS A 180 -8.85 30.31 -41.19
C LYS A 180 -10.19 29.78 -40.66
N ILE A 181 -11.00 29.11 -41.49
CA ILE A 181 -12.30 28.59 -41.05
C ILE A 181 -12.15 27.40 -40.09
N ILE A 182 -11.11 26.58 -40.20
CA ILE A 182 -10.80 25.51 -39.24
C ILE A 182 -10.59 26.10 -37.85
N LEU A 183 -9.80 27.17 -37.74
CA LEU A 183 -9.60 27.86 -36.46
C LEU A 183 -10.91 28.39 -35.86
N ILE A 184 -11.79 28.94 -36.70
CA ILE A 184 -13.10 29.45 -36.29
C ILE A 184 -14.02 28.32 -35.83
N ASP A 185 -14.06 27.20 -36.55
CA ASP A 185 -14.88 26.06 -36.20
C ASP A 185 -14.40 25.38 -34.91
N ASP A 186 -13.09 25.22 -34.74
CA ASP A 186 -12.46 24.74 -33.51
C ASP A 186 -12.81 25.61 -32.30
N TYR A 187 -12.82 26.94 -32.46
CA TYR A 187 -13.23 27.88 -31.41
C TYR A 187 -14.67 27.61 -30.93
N TYR A 188 -15.60 27.43 -31.86
CA TYR A 188 -17.00 27.16 -31.52
C TYR A 188 -17.20 25.74 -30.95
N GLU A 189 -16.45 24.75 -31.43
CA GLU A 189 -16.46 23.40 -30.88
C GLU A 189 -15.97 23.40 -29.42
N GLU A 190 -14.85 24.08 -29.13
CA GLU A 190 -14.35 24.22 -27.76
C GLU A 190 -15.31 25.01 -26.88
N ASN A 191 -16.01 26.02 -27.42
CA ASN A 191 -17.05 26.70 -26.67
C ASN A 191 -18.20 25.76 -26.24
N LEU A 192 -18.60 24.80 -27.07
CA LEU A 192 -19.60 23.79 -26.69
C LEU A 192 -19.07 22.87 -25.58
N LYS A 193 -17.83 22.41 -25.69
CA LYS A 193 -17.16 21.59 -24.65
C LYS A 193 -17.05 22.35 -23.32
N ALA A 194 -16.60 23.61 -23.36
CA ALA A 194 -16.50 24.49 -22.20
C ALA A 194 -17.87 24.70 -21.54
N ARG A 195 -18.93 24.93 -22.32
CA ARG A 195 -20.31 25.05 -21.80
C ARG A 195 -20.73 23.79 -21.04
N ASN A 196 -20.47 22.60 -21.59
CA ASN A 196 -20.85 21.34 -20.95
C ASN A 196 -20.09 21.12 -19.62
N ARG A 197 -18.78 21.41 -19.60
CA ARG A 197 -17.95 21.32 -18.38
C ARG A 197 -18.39 22.32 -17.32
N LEU A 198 -18.66 23.56 -17.71
CA LEU A 198 -19.14 24.59 -16.78
C LEU A 198 -20.49 24.19 -16.17
N ARG A 199 -21.39 23.57 -16.94
CA ARG A 199 -22.66 23.03 -16.42
C ARG A 199 -22.42 21.98 -15.34
N VAL A 200 -21.49 21.04 -15.54
CA VAL A 200 -21.13 20.04 -14.52
C VAL A 200 -20.61 20.71 -13.26
N LEU A 201 -19.66 21.65 -13.38
CA LEU A 201 -19.11 22.37 -12.22
C LEU A 201 -20.15 23.25 -11.50
N ASN A 202 -21.14 23.78 -12.21
CA ASN A 202 -22.22 24.55 -11.60
C ASN A 202 -23.17 23.71 -10.76
N ASN A 203 -23.30 22.43 -11.06
CA ASN A 203 -24.13 21.51 -10.30
C ASN A 203 -23.43 20.95 -9.05
N ILE A 204 -22.15 21.22 -8.87
CA ILE A 204 -21.38 20.79 -7.70
C ILE A 204 -21.46 21.85 -6.61
N ASN A 205 -21.92 21.46 -5.42
CA ASN A 205 -21.83 22.29 -4.23
C ASN A 205 -20.42 22.25 -3.63
N ALA A 206 -19.62 23.27 -3.91
CA ALA A 206 -18.25 23.39 -3.42
C ALA A 206 -18.14 24.02 -2.01
N ASN A 207 -19.27 24.20 -1.29
CA ASN A 207 -19.25 24.71 0.07
C ASN A 207 -18.52 23.72 1.00
N ARG A 208 -17.59 24.24 1.80
CA ARG A 208 -16.75 23.44 2.71
C ARG A 208 -17.58 22.65 3.72
N ASP A 209 -18.61 23.24 4.32
CA ASP A 209 -19.45 22.58 5.34
C ASP A 209 -20.35 21.50 4.75
N TYR A 210 -20.75 21.66 3.49
CA TYR A 210 -21.46 20.61 2.76
C TYR A 210 -20.51 19.42 2.49
N LEU A 211 -19.34 19.69 1.93
CA LEU A 211 -18.38 18.66 1.57
C LEU A 211 -17.77 17.95 2.77
N SER A 212 -17.58 18.65 3.90
CA SER A 212 -17.08 18.06 5.16
C SER A 212 -18.08 17.10 5.81
N ARG A 213 -19.34 17.04 5.35
CA ARG A 213 -20.35 16.08 5.82
C ARG A 213 -20.45 14.82 4.96
N LEU A 214 -19.75 14.77 3.82
CA LEU A 214 -19.69 13.56 3.01
C LEU A 214 -19.05 12.43 3.83
N GLU A 215 -19.69 11.28 3.84
CA GLU A 215 -19.19 10.06 4.50
C GLU A 215 -18.26 9.25 3.59
N ASP A 216 -18.35 9.46 2.27
CA ASP A 216 -17.57 8.72 1.28
C ASP A 216 -16.35 9.53 0.82
N LEU A 217 -15.17 9.09 1.25
CA LEU A 217 -13.89 9.66 0.84
C LEU A 217 -13.65 9.52 -0.67
N ASN A 218 -14.17 8.46 -1.31
CA ASN A 218 -14.02 8.28 -2.75
C ASN A 218 -14.73 9.39 -3.53
N GLU A 219 -15.84 9.90 -3.00
CA GLU A 219 -16.56 11.00 -3.63
C GLU A 219 -15.76 12.30 -3.58
N LEU A 220 -15.08 12.59 -2.46
CA LEU A 220 -14.16 13.74 -2.39
C LEU A 220 -12.99 13.62 -3.38
N TYR A 221 -12.44 12.42 -3.55
CA TYR A 221 -11.41 12.18 -4.57
C TYR A 221 -11.94 12.41 -5.99
N ARG A 222 -13.13 11.88 -6.32
CA ARG A 222 -13.77 12.10 -7.64
C ARG A 222 -14.05 13.57 -7.92
N LEU A 223 -14.50 14.33 -6.92
CA LEU A 223 -14.73 15.77 -7.05
C LEU A 223 -13.42 16.53 -7.27
N ARG A 224 -12.36 16.19 -6.53
CA ARG A 224 -11.02 16.75 -6.74
C ARG A 224 -10.49 16.44 -8.13
N ASP A 225 -10.68 15.22 -8.62
CA ASP A 225 -10.20 14.81 -9.95
C ASP A 225 -11.01 15.47 -11.07
N THR A 226 -12.32 15.67 -10.87
CA THR A 226 -13.16 16.49 -11.75
C THR A 226 -12.64 17.92 -11.85
N ALA A 227 -12.25 18.52 -10.71
CA ALA A 227 -11.64 19.85 -10.68
C ALA A 227 -10.27 19.87 -11.39
N ASN A 228 -9.39 18.88 -11.13
CA ASN A 228 -8.10 18.76 -11.80
C ASN A 228 -8.26 18.64 -13.33
N SER A 229 -9.17 17.79 -13.80
CA SER A 229 -9.48 17.63 -15.23
C SER A 229 -9.94 18.95 -15.86
N ALA A 230 -10.75 19.73 -15.14
CA ALA A 230 -11.22 21.03 -15.60
C ALA A 230 -10.08 22.08 -15.70
N GLU A 231 -9.14 22.10 -14.75
CA GLU A 231 -7.95 22.96 -14.82
C GLU A 231 -7.07 22.62 -16.03
N VAL A 232 -6.79 21.33 -16.23
CA VAL A 232 -6.01 20.83 -17.39
C VAL A 232 -6.69 21.23 -18.69
N TYR A 233 -8.01 21.01 -18.80
CA TYR A 233 -8.78 21.41 -19.97
C TYR A 233 -8.61 22.89 -20.32
N VAL A 234 -8.71 23.79 -19.33
CA VAL A 234 -8.53 25.23 -19.56
C VAL A 234 -7.13 25.54 -20.10
N ASN A 235 -6.09 24.91 -19.56
CA ASN A 235 -4.71 25.12 -20.01
C ASN A 235 -4.50 24.59 -21.43
N THR A 236 -5.05 23.42 -21.77
CA THR A 236 -4.98 22.86 -23.12
C THR A 236 -5.68 23.75 -24.15
N VAL A 237 -6.87 24.28 -23.83
CA VAL A 237 -7.60 25.16 -24.76
C VAL A 237 -6.84 26.46 -25.02
N LYS A 238 -6.18 27.03 -23.99
CA LYS A 238 -5.37 28.25 -24.14
C LYS A 238 -4.13 28.08 -25.01
N GLN A 239 -3.70 26.85 -25.27
CA GLN A 239 -2.56 26.54 -26.13
C GLN A 239 -2.95 26.26 -27.58
N LYS A 240 -4.26 26.20 -27.90
CA LYS A 240 -4.72 25.93 -29.27
C LYS A 240 -4.48 27.12 -30.19
N ASP A 241 -4.22 26.80 -31.47
CA ASP A 241 -3.89 27.78 -32.51
C ASP A 241 -4.95 28.88 -32.67
N PHE A 242 -6.24 28.56 -32.55
CA PHE A 242 -7.29 29.56 -32.67
C PHE A 242 -7.17 30.67 -31.59
N TYR A 243 -6.61 30.35 -30.42
CA TYR A 243 -6.40 31.32 -29.35
C TYR A 243 -5.27 32.31 -29.69
N ARG A 244 -4.34 31.90 -30.55
CA ARG A 244 -3.23 32.72 -31.06
C ARG A 244 -3.62 33.54 -32.29
N PHE A 245 -4.38 32.94 -33.22
CA PHE A 245 -4.60 33.50 -34.56
C PHE A 245 -5.98 34.15 -34.76
N LEU A 246 -6.92 33.98 -33.82
CA LEU A 246 -8.19 34.73 -33.81
C LEU A 246 -8.09 35.93 -32.84
N PRO A 247 -8.77 37.05 -33.13
CA PRO A 247 -8.71 38.27 -32.32
C PRO A 247 -9.57 38.20 -31.06
N LEU A 248 -9.48 37.11 -30.29
CA LEU A 248 -10.35 36.83 -29.13
C LEU A 248 -10.23 37.83 -27.97
N ASN A 249 -9.21 38.68 -27.98
CA ASN A 249 -9.08 39.76 -27.00
C ASN A 249 -10.06 40.92 -27.26
N ILE A 250 -10.46 41.11 -28.51
CA ILE A 250 -11.35 42.20 -28.93
C ILE A 250 -12.71 41.63 -29.36
N TYR A 251 -12.75 40.42 -29.91
CA TYR A 251 -13.96 39.77 -30.41
C TYR A 251 -14.06 38.30 -29.97
N ASP A 252 -14.85 38.04 -28.92
CA ASP A 252 -15.15 36.69 -28.37
C ASP A 252 -16.68 36.46 -28.37
N PRO A 253 -17.30 36.25 -29.55
CA PRO A 253 -18.76 36.26 -29.71
C PRO A 253 -19.48 35.17 -28.90
N ALA A 254 -18.82 34.03 -28.71
CA ALA A 254 -19.34 32.94 -27.90
C ALA A 254 -18.99 33.08 -26.41
N ALA A 255 -18.23 34.11 -26.00
CA ALA A 255 -17.75 34.30 -24.62
C ALA A 255 -16.96 33.09 -24.06
N LEU A 256 -16.10 32.48 -24.88
CA LEU A 256 -15.28 31.34 -24.48
C LEU A 256 -14.31 31.74 -23.36
N LYS A 257 -13.66 32.91 -23.46
CA LYS A 257 -12.69 33.39 -22.46
C LYS A 257 -13.34 33.52 -21.08
N ASN A 258 -14.56 34.04 -21.03
CA ASN A 258 -15.34 34.12 -19.79
C ASN A 258 -15.67 32.73 -19.23
N LYS A 259 -16.12 31.79 -20.06
CA LYS A 259 -16.39 30.41 -19.61
C LYS A 259 -15.15 29.72 -19.06
N LEU A 260 -14.00 29.83 -19.75
CA LEU A 260 -12.74 29.25 -19.29
C LEU A 260 -12.31 29.84 -17.94
N SER A 261 -12.48 31.15 -17.74
CA SER A 261 -12.21 31.80 -16.45
C SER A 261 -13.13 31.30 -15.33
N GLN A 262 -14.44 31.15 -15.60
CA GLN A 262 -15.38 30.59 -14.63
C GLN A 262 -15.08 29.14 -14.26
N ILE A 263 -14.75 28.31 -15.27
CA ILE A 263 -14.31 26.92 -15.08
C ILE A 263 -13.09 26.89 -14.18
N LEU A 264 -12.07 27.70 -14.48
CA LEU A 264 -10.82 27.75 -13.72
C LEU A 264 -11.06 28.16 -12.27
N ASN A 265 -11.84 29.20 -12.02
CA ASN A 265 -12.13 29.68 -10.67
C ASN A 265 -12.88 28.62 -9.85
N LYS A 266 -13.94 28.02 -10.42
CA LYS A 266 -14.72 26.98 -9.75
C LYS A 266 -13.89 25.72 -9.48
N ALA A 267 -13.10 25.29 -10.46
CA ALA A 267 -12.21 24.15 -10.32
C ALA A 267 -11.19 24.38 -9.20
N LYS A 268 -10.53 25.55 -9.18
CA LYS A 268 -9.58 25.91 -8.11
C LYS A 268 -10.21 25.90 -6.72
N THR A 269 -11.40 26.51 -6.57
CA THR A 269 -12.12 26.50 -5.29
C THR A 269 -12.47 25.09 -4.85
N LEU A 270 -13.07 24.28 -5.73
CA LEU A 270 -13.45 22.91 -5.42
C LEU A 270 -12.23 22.06 -5.05
N LYS A 271 -11.15 22.15 -5.84
CA LYS A 271 -9.89 21.45 -5.59
C LYS A 271 -9.28 21.83 -4.24
N ALA A 272 -9.25 23.11 -3.90
CA ALA A 272 -8.71 23.59 -2.64
C ALA A 272 -9.46 23.00 -1.44
N VAL A 273 -10.80 23.08 -1.46
CA VAL A 273 -11.66 22.53 -0.41
C VAL A 273 -11.49 21.01 -0.31
N CYS A 274 -11.56 20.28 -1.42
CA CYS A 274 -11.37 18.82 -1.39
C CYS A 274 -9.99 18.43 -0.85
N THR A 275 -8.93 19.13 -1.26
CA THR A 275 -7.56 18.85 -0.81
C THR A 275 -7.42 19.11 0.69
N GLU A 276 -7.96 20.22 1.18
CA GLU A 276 -7.99 20.54 2.61
C GLU A 276 -8.70 19.45 3.42
N LEU A 277 -9.90 19.02 2.97
CA LEU A 277 -10.68 18.00 3.66
C LEU A 277 -10.00 16.64 3.65
N ILE A 278 -9.46 16.21 2.50
CA ILE A 278 -8.74 14.93 2.37
C ILE A 278 -7.54 14.88 3.33
N ASN A 279 -6.78 15.99 3.45
CA ASN A 279 -5.60 16.03 4.30
C ASN A 279 -5.92 16.06 5.81
N ASN A 280 -7.16 16.36 6.20
CA ASN A 280 -7.59 16.46 7.60
C ASN A 280 -8.74 15.50 7.92
N PHE A 281 -8.87 14.43 7.13
CA PHE A 281 -10.04 13.57 7.20
C PHE A 281 -10.04 12.67 8.44
N ASP A 282 -8.84 12.30 8.90
CA ASP A 282 -8.61 11.69 10.21
C ASP A 282 -9.21 12.53 11.34
N LYS A 283 -8.89 13.84 11.36
CA LYS A 283 -9.43 14.78 12.32
C LYS A 283 -10.93 14.97 12.16
N LEU A 284 -11.43 15.07 10.93
CA LEU A 284 -12.86 15.22 10.66
C LEU A 284 -13.67 14.02 11.18
N TYR A 285 -13.17 12.80 10.96
CA TYR A 285 -13.79 11.59 11.51
C TYR A 285 -13.71 11.55 13.03
N TYR A 286 -12.58 11.96 13.61
CA TYR A 286 -12.46 12.10 15.06
C TYR A 286 -13.50 13.08 15.63
N ASP A 287 -13.65 14.26 15.03
CA ASP A 287 -14.60 15.28 15.48
C ASP A 287 -16.05 14.74 15.42
N ARG A 288 -16.39 13.97 14.38
CA ARG A 288 -17.68 13.26 14.30
C ARG A 288 -17.83 12.21 15.39
N GLY A 289 -16.78 11.46 15.68
CA GLY A 289 -16.78 10.50 16.78
C GLY A 289 -17.09 11.17 18.12
N VAL A 290 -16.44 12.32 18.40
CA VAL A 290 -16.71 13.14 19.58
C VAL A 290 -18.14 13.68 19.59
N GLU A 291 -18.67 14.14 18.45
CA GLU A 291 -20.07 14.57 18.32
C GLU A 291 -21.05 13.42 18.63
N MET A 292 -20.77 12.20 18.16
CA MET A 292 -21.61 11.03 18.45
C MET A 292 -21.57 10.66 19.94
N LEU A 293 -20.43 10.81 20.62
CA LEU A 293 -20.35 10.66 22.07
C LEU A 293 -21.22 11.71 22.79
N ALA A 294 -21.16 12.98 22.37
CA ALA A 294 -21.99 14.04 22.93
C ALA A 294 -23.49 13.79 22.73
N ARG A 295 -23.87 13.01 21.71
CA ARG A 295 -25.24 12.55 21.43
C ARG A 295 -25.58 11.21 22.10
N HIS A 296 -24.77 10.74 23.04
CA HIS A 296 -24.96 9.45 23.71
C HIS A 296 -25.06 8.25 22.75
N ASN A 297 -24.33 8.29 21.62
CA ASN A 297 -24.27 7.20 20.64
C ASN A 297 -22.84 6.63 20.54
N PRO A 298 -22.43 5.79 21.50
CA PRO A 298 -21.07 5.23 21.53
C PRO A 298 -20.80 4.29 20.35
N GLY A 299 -21.81 3.59 19.82
CA GLY A 299 -21.63 2.70 18.66
C GLY A 299 -21.25 3.45 17.39
N LYS A 300 -21.88 4.61 17.13
CA LYS A 300 -21.45 5.47 16.01
C LYS A 300 -20.12 6.18 16.27
N ALA A 301 -19.83 6.50 17.53
CA ALA A 301 -18.53 7.06 17.89
C ALA A 301 -17.39 6.08 17.59
N ASP A 302 -17.54 4.83 18.00
CA ASP A 302 -16.62 3.73 17.70
C ASP A 302 -16.37 3.60 16.19
N TYR A 303 -17.44 3.57 15.39
CA TYR A 303 -17.34 3.55 13.93
C TYR A 303 -16.48 4.70 13.38
N TYR A 304 -16.74 5.93 13.81
CA TYR A 304 -16.02 7.10 13.32
C TYR A 304 -14.57 7.17 13.79
N PHE A 305 -14.26 6.78 15.02
CA PHE A 305 -12.86 6.69 15.46
C PHE A 305 -12.09 5.61 14.70
N ASN A 306 -12.71 4.47 14.39
CA ASN A 306 -12.11 3.47 13.52
C ASN A 306 -11.87 4.01 12.09
N LYS A 307 -12.83 4.77 11.52
CA LYS A 307 -12.63 5.46 10.24
C LYS A 307 -11.48 6.47 10.27
N SER A 308 -11.31 7.19 11.36
CA SER A 308 -10.17 8.09 11.56
C SER A 308 -8.84 7.34 11.48
N ILE A 309 -8.74 6.18 12.13
CA ILE A 309 -7.55 5.31 12.15
C ILE A 309 -7.33 4.62 10.80
N GLU A 310 -8.38 4.24 10.07
CA GLU A 310 -8.25 3.71 8.71
C GLU A 310 -7.56 4.72 7.77
N VAL A 311 -7.84 6.02 7.93
CA VAL A 311 -7.22 7.08 7.13
C VAL A 311 -5.83 7.43 7.63
N ASN A 312 -5.66 7.57 8.94
CA ASN A 312 -4.37 7.83 9.55
C ASN A 312 -4.15 6.88 10.74
N PRO A 313 -3.43 5.77 10.53
CA PRO A 313 -3.16 4.79 11.59
C PRO A 313 -2.42 5.35 12.79
N HIS A 314 -1.73 6.50 12.66
CA HIS A 314 -0.96 7.14 13.72
C HIS A 314 -1.71 8.32 14.38
N PHE A 315 -3.01 8.47 14.12
CA PHE A 315 -3.83 9.53 14.72
C PHE A 315 -4.19 9.16 16.18
N ALA A 316 -3.25 9.43 17.08
CA ALA A 316 -3.34 9.11 18.51
C ALA A 316 -4.65 9.52 19.21
N PRO A 317 -5.30 10.68 18.90
CA PRO A 317 -6.56 11.05 19.56
C PRO A 317 -7.66 10.00 19.36
N SER A 318 -7.77 9.38 18.20
CA SER A 318 -8.79 8.36 17.93
C SER A 318 -8.51 7.04 18.65
N HIS A 319 -7.25 6.63 18.75
CA HIS A 319 -6.85 5.47 19.56
C HIS A 319 -7.18 5.68 21.03
N PHE A 320 -6.85 6.87 21.57
CA PHE A 320 -7.20 7.24 22.93
C PHE A 320 -8.72 7.20 23.17
N GLN A 321 -9.52 7.77 22.27
CA GLN A 321 -10.98 7.76 22.41
C GLN A 321 -11.55 6.35 22.40
N LEU A 322 -11.04 5.45 21.54
CA LEU A 322 -11.43 4.05 21.53
C LEU A 322 -11.00 3.34 22.81
N ALA A 323 -9.77 3.55 23.29
CA ALA A 323 -9.29 2.98 24.55
C ALA A 323 -10.21 3.38 25.71
N ARG A 324 -10.56 4.67 25.79
CA ARG A 324 -11.48 5.21 26.79
C ARG A 324 -12.90 4.63 26.66
N LEU A 325 -13.41 4.54 25.44
CA LEU A 325 -14.74 4.00 25.16
C LEU A 325 -14.85 2.52 25.56
N TYR A 326 -13.85 1.72 25.21
CA TYR A 326 -13.78 0.30 25.57
C TYR A 326 -13.62 0.09 27.07
N TYR A 327 -12.78 0.88 27.73
CA TYR A 327 -12.59 0.83 29.17
C TYR A 327 -13.90 1.13 29.91
N ASN A 328 -14.59 2.21 29.54
CA ASN A 328 -15.88 2.59 30.12
C ASN A 328 -17.00 1.55 29.86
N SER A 329 -16.85 0.74 28.81
CA SER A 329 -17.78 -0.32 28.44
C SER A 329 -17.42 -1.69 29.04
N GLY A 330 -16.35 -1.77 29.83
CA GLY A 330 -15.87 -3.02 30.43
C GLY A 330 -15.08 -3.95 29.49
N TYR A 331 -14.81 -3.52 28.25
CA TYR A 331 -13.98 -4.27 27.31
C TYR A 331 -12.48 -3.99 27.55
N ILE A 332 -11.98 -4.43 28.71
CA ILE A 332 -10.66 -4.08 29.22
C ILE A 332 -9.52 -4.49 28.27
N ASP A 333 -9.57 -5.69 27.69
CA ASP A 333 -8.53 -6.16 26.77
C ASP A 333 -8.42 -5.24 25.52
N LYS A 334 -9.56 -4.90 24.91
CA LYS A 334 -9.59 -3.97 23.77
C LYS A 334 -9.10 -2.57 24.15
N ALA A 335 -9.39 -2.13 25.38
CA ALA A 335 -8.93 -0.84 25.87
C ALA A 335 -7.41 -0.81 25.98
N ILE A 336 -6.80 -1.87 26.49
CA ILE A 336 -5.34 -2.01 26.62
C ILE A 336 -4.68 -2.08 25.25
N ASP A 337 -5.23 -2.86 24.31
CA ASP A 337 -4.71 -2.95 22.96
C ASP A 337 -4.63 -1.57 22.31
N LYS A 338 -5.73 -0.79 22.39
CA LYS A 338 -5.76 0.57 21.85
C LYS A 338 -4.86 1.53 22.60
N LEU A 339 -4.73 1.37 23.92
CA LEU A 339 -3.80 2.14 24.71
C LEU A 339 -2.36 1.88 24.24
N PHE A 340 -1.96 0.62 24.09
CA PHE A 340 -0.61 0.24 23.66
C PHE A 340 -0.30 0.62 22.21
N GLU A 341 -1.28 0.66 21.32
CA GLU A 341 -1.10 1.16 19.95
C GLU A 341 -0.59 2.62 19.93
N ILE A 342 -0.92 3.43 20.95
CA ILE A 342 -0.45 4.83 21.07
C ILE A 342 1.08 4.90 21.29
N ARG A 343 1.72 3.80 21.69
CA ARG A 343 3.17 3.75 21.95
C ARG A 343 3.96 4.09 20.68
N GLY A 344 4.70 5.21 20.74
CA GLY A 344 5.54 5.66 19.62
C GLY A 344 4.83 6.56 18.62
N MET A 345 3.57 6.90 18.85
CA MET A 345 2.92 8.03 18.17
C MET A 345 3.41 9.36 18.75
N ASN A 346 3.17 10.46 18.03
CA ASN A 346 3.40 11.83 18.50
C ASN A 346 2.05 12.50 18.84
N PRO A 347 1.40 12.14 19.96
CA PRO A 347 0.16 12.78 20.36
C PRO A 347 0.39 14.26 20.68
N ASP A 348 -0.65 15.08 20.47
CA ASP A 348 -0.68 16.42 21.02
C ASP A 348 -0.68 16.39 22.57
N THR A 349 -0.38 17.52 23.20
CA THR A 349 -0.23 17.62 24.65
C THR A 349 -1.47 17.14 25.42
N GLU A 350 -2.66 17.48 24.95
CA GLU A 350 -3.91 17.12 25.62
C GLU A 350 -4.12 15.61 25.54
N THR A 351 -4.02 15.04 24.33
CA THR A 351 -4.12 13.59 24.13
C THR A 351 -3.09 12.83 24.96
N LYS A 352 -1.86 13.34 25.07
CA LYS A 352 -0.82 12.73 25.89
C LYS A 352 -1.20 12.68 27.37
N ILE A 353 -1.66 13.80 27.93
CA ILE A 353 -2.08 13.88 29.34
C ILE A 353 -3.22 12.90 29.60
N GLN A 354 -4.27 12.95 28.76
CA GLN A 354 -5.44 12.09 28.92
C GLN A 354 -5.10 10.60 28.77
N THR A 355 -4.18 10.25 27.86
CA THR A 355 -3.70 8.87 27.69
C THR A 355 -3.01 8.37 28.96
N VAL A 356 -2.13 9.18 29.55
CA VAL A 356 -1.43 8.84 30.80
C VAL A 356 -2.40 8.70 31.97
N GLU A 357 -3.44 9.54 32.05
CA GLU A 357 -4.48 9.44 33.08
C GLU A 357 -5.27 8.14 32.96
N LEU A 358 -5.72 7.79 31.75
CA LEU A 358 -6.39 6.52 31.47
C LEU A 358 -5.49 5.33 31.80
N ALA A 359 -4.23 5.36 31.35
CA ALA A 359 -3.24 4.33 31.66
C ALA A 359 -3.04 4.15 33.17
N ARG A 360 -2.99 5.25 33.94
CA ARG A 360 -2.89 5.22 35.40
C ARG A 360 -4.12 4.61 36.05
N GLY A 361 -5.32 4.91 35.55
CA GLY A 361 -6.57 4.31 36.00
C GLY A 361 -6.55 2.79 35.81
N ILE A 362 -6.33 2.34 34.58
CA ILE A 362 -6.24 0.92 34.20
C ILE A 362 -5.16 0.21 35.03
N TYR A 363 -3.98 0.82 35.18
CA TYR A 363 -2.90 0.29 36.01
C TYR A 363 -3.32 0.05 37.46
N ASN A 364 -4.02 1.01 38.09
CA ASN A 364 -4.47 0.86 39.47
C ASN A 364 -5.53 -0.24 39.59
N ASP A 365 -6.44 -0.36 38.62
CA ASP A 365 -7.45 -1.43 38.62
C ASP A 365 -6.80 -2.81 38.53
N PHE A 366 -5.77 -2.98 37.70
CA PHE A 366 -5.02 -4.25 37.64
C PHE A 366 -4.32 -4.58 38.96
N LEU A 367 -3.79 -3.59 39.68
CA LEU A 367 -3.21 -3.82 41.01
C LEU A 367 -4.28 -4.25 42.04
N LEU A 368 -5.45 -3.63 42.01
CA LEU A 368 -6.57 -4.01 42.89
C LEU A 368 -7.03 -5.43 42.58
N ASN A 369 -7.30 -5.73 41.31
CA ASN A 369 -7.69 -7.07 40.86
C ASN A 369 -6.64 -8.12 41.23
N ALA A 370 -5.35 -7.84 41.05
CA ALA A 370 -4.27 -8.74 41.45
C ALA A 370 -4.27 -9.01 42.96
N SER A 371 -4.52 -7.98 43.79
CA SER A 371 -4.61 -8.16 45.24
C SER A 371 -5.82 -9.01 45.63
N ASP A 372 -6.96 -8.83 44.97
CA ASP A 372 -8.17 -9.64 45.17
C ASP A 372 -7.95 -11.10 44.74
N PHE A 373 -7.35 -11.32 43.58
CA PHE A 373 -6.96 -12.66 43.12
C PHE A 373 -6.01 -13.34 44.10
N ASN A 374 -5.02 -12.63 44.62
CA ASN A 374 -4.12 -13.14 45.65
C ASN A 374 -4.87 -13.53 46.94
N ASN A 375 -5.82 -12.70 47.39
CA ASN A 375 -6.65 -12.98 48.57
C ASN A 375 -7.54 -14.21 48.37
N ASN A 376 -7.99 -14.47 47.14
CA ASN A 376 -8.82 -15.61 46.76
C ASN A 376 -8.00 -16.84 46.33
N ALA A 377 -6.67 -16.83 46.49
CA ALA A 377 -5.76 -17.88 46.05
C ALA A 377 -5.77 -18.18 44.53
N GLN A 378 -6.26 -17.23 43.72
CA GLN A 378 -6.23 -17.25 42.25
C GLN A 378 -4.89 -16.70 41.74
N TYR A 379 -3.80 -17.37 42.09
CA TYR A 379 -2.45 -16.81 41.88
C TYR A 379 -2.05 -16.67 40.41
N ASP A 380 -2.58 -17.50 39.52
CA ASP A 380 -2.32 -17.37 38.08
C ASP A 380 -2.92 -16.10 37.50
N ASP A 381 -4.16 -15.79 37.87
CA ASP A 381 -4.85 -14.55 37.48
C ASP A 381 -4.14 -13.33 38.07
N ALA A 382 -3.67 -13.43 39.33
CA ALA A 382 -2.89 -12.37 39.97
C ALA A 382 -1.57 -12.07 39.23
N VAL A 383 -0.82 -13.11 38.84
CA VAL A 383 0.44 -12.94 38.07
C VAL A 383 0.16 -12.33 36.70
N ALA A 384 -0.89 -12.79 36.01
CA ALA A 384 -1.28 -12.23 34.71
C ALA A 384 -1.63 -10.73 34.81
N ALA A 385 -2.44 -10.36 35.80
CA ALA A 385 -2.81 -8.98 36.08
C ALA A 385 -1.59 -8.08 36.38
N LEU A 386 -0.66 -8.57 37.21
CA LEU A 386 0.55 -7.83 37.57
C LEU A 386 1.52 -7.66 36.39
N ASN A 387 1.60 -8.64 35.49
CA ASN A 387 2.40 -8.52 34.27
C ASN A 387 1.87 -7.41 33.35
N ILE A 388 0.55 -7.31 33.20
CA ILE A 388 -0.08 -6.23 32.43
C ILE A 388 0.18 -4.87 33.11
N ALA A 389 -0.01 -4.77 34.44
CA ALA A 389 0.31 -3.56 35.18
C ALA A 389 1.78 -3.13 35.00
N ALA A 390 2.70 -4.08 35.08
CA ALA A 390 4.13 -3.86 34.86
C ALA A 390 4.44 -3.40 33.43
N GLN A 391 3.71 -3.89 32.43
CA GLN A 391 3.83 -3.43 31.05
C GLN A 391 3.33 -1.99 30.90
N ILE A 392 2.15 -1.66 31.45
CA ILE A 392 1.58 -0.31 31.38
C ILE A 392 2.55 0.73 31.94
N CYS A 393 3.10 0.52 33.14
CA CYS A 393 4.00 1.51 33.74
C CYS A 393 5.38 1.60 33.06
N ARG A 394 5.75 0.59 32.26
CA ARG A 394 6.95 0.59 31.42
C ARG A 394 6.72 1.35 30.11
N ASP A 395 5.60 1.08 29.45
CA ASP A 395 5.24 1.70 28.16
C ASP A 395 4.78 3.15 28.35
N PHE A 396 4.26 3.50 29.53
CA PHE A 396 3.89 4.86 29.95
C PHE A 396 4.66 5.27 31.23
N PRO A 397 5.92 5.72 31.12
CA PRO A 397 6.77 6.01 32.28
C PRO A 397 6.19 7.04 33.26
N GLU A 398 5.35 7.96 32.77
CA GLU A 398 4.65 8.94 33.59
C GLU A 398 3.70 8.31 34.62
N VAL A 399 3.21 7.07 34.38
CA VAL A 399 2.38 6.32 35.34
C VAL A 399 3.17 5.99 36.62
N ARG A 400 4.48 5.72 36.49
CA ARG A 400 5.41 5.27 37.54
C ARG A 400 5.03 3.92 38.16
N CYS A 401 5.88 2.91 37.98
CA CYS A 401 5.71 1.61 38.61
C CYS A 401 5.79 1.73 40.14
N ARG A 402 4.82 1.18 40.87
CA ARG A 402 4.80 1.18 42.34
C ARG A 402 5.66 0.04 42.88
N GLN A 403 6.46 0.32 43.90
CA GLN A 403 7.24 -0.71 44.61
C GLN A 403 6.37 -1.80 45.25
N THR A 404 5.12 -1.47 45.60
CA THR A 404 4.15 -2.44 46.15
C THR A 404 3.78 -3.55 45.17
N MET A 405 4.00 -3.34 43.86
CA MET A 405 3.72 -4.34 42.82
C MET A 405 4.65 -5.55 42.96
N ASP A 406 5.94 -5.34 43.24
CA ASP A 406 6.90 -6.43 43.40
C ASP A 406 6.53 -7.31 44.60
N ALA A 407 6.03 -6.69 45.68
CA ALA A 407 5.54 -7.41 46.86
C ALA A 407 4.28 -8.23 46.56
N GLU A 408 3.34 -7.69 45.77
CA GLU A 408 2.14 -8.44 45.34
C GLU A 408 2.49 -9.58 44.37
N LEU A 409 3.48 -9.39 43.50
CA LEU A 409 3.98 -10.43 42.61
C LEU A 409 4.69 -11.54 43.39
N GLU A 410 5.54 -11.17 44.34
CA GLU A 410 6.17 -12.12 45.26
C GLU A 410 5.12 -12.91 46.04
N ARG A 411 4.07 -12.25 46.55
CA ARG A 411 2.95 -12.90 47.23
C ARG A 411 2.24 -13.91 46.34
N ALA A 412 1.95 -13.54 45.09
CA ALA A 412 1.29 -14.43 44.12
C ALA A 412 2.14 -15.66 43.81
N VAL A 413 3.42 -15.43 43.49
CA VAL A 413 4.38 -16.47 43.13
C VAL A 413 4.59 -17.45 44.29
N LYS A 414 4.82 -16.94 45.51
CA LYS A 414 4.96 -17.79 46.71
C LYS A 414 3.66 -18.51 47.06
N GLY A 415 2.51 -17.86 46.88
CA GLY A 415 1.20 -18.46 47.06
C GLY A 415 0.98 -19.66 46.14
N LYS A 416 1.21 -19.48 44.84
CA LYS A 416 1.11 -20.56 43.84
C LYS A 416 2.05 -21.71 44.17
N TYR A 417 3.31 -21.39 44.50
CA TYR A 417 4.29 -22.39 44.89
C TYR A 417 3.81 -23.24 46.08
N ARG A 418 3.26 -22.61 47.12
CA ARG A 418 2.67 -23.32 48.26
C ARG A 418 1.46 -24.17 47.88
N LEU A 419 0.60 -23.73 46.96
CA LEU A 419 -0.50 -24.57 46.47
C LEU A 419 0.01 -25.85 45.80
N ILE A 420 1.05 -25.74 44.97
CA ILE A 420 1.68 -26.91 44.33
C ILE A 420 2.22 -27.86 45.40
N LEU A 421 2.95 -27.34 46.40
CA LEU A 421 3.46 -28.17 47.51
C LEU A 421 2.34 -28.83 48.32
N ASN A 422 1.25 -28.12 48.60
CA ASN A 422 0.10 -28.65 49.32
C ASN A 422 -0.60 -29.78 48.54
N ALA A 423 -0.60 -29.72 47.19
CA ALA A 423 -1.11 -30.79 46.36
C ALA A 423 -0.28 -32.08 46.48
N ALA A 424 1.04 -31.97 46.67
CA ALA A 424 1.88 -33.13 47.02
C ALA A 424 1.49 -33.68 48.41
N ASP A 425 1.22 -32.82 49.39
CA ASP A 425 0.80 -33.23 50.73
C ASP A 425 -0.58 -33.94 50.74
N VAL A 426 -1.48 -33.59 49.82
CA VAL A 426 -2.74 -34.35 49.57
C VAL A 426 -2.42 -35.75 49.04
N ASN A 427 -1.53 -35.86 48.05
CA ASN A 427 -1.16 -37.15 47.47
C ASN A 427 -0.41 -38.05 48.46
N PHE A 428 0.38 -37.47 49.38
CA PHE A 428 0.92 -38.22 50.51
C PHE A 428 -0.16 -38.81 51.40
N ARG A 429 -1.23 -38.07 51.70
CA ARG A 429 -2.35 -38.59 52.52
C ARG A 429 -3.08 -39.74 51.83
N ASN A 430 -3.17 -39.69 50.50
CA ASN A 430 -3.82 -40.71 49.68
C ASN A 430 -2.90 -41.89 49.28
N ASP A 431 -1.65 -41.91 49.77
CA ASP A 431 -0.60 -42.91 49.43
C ASP A 431 -0.26 -43.00 47.92
N ASN A 432 -0.55 -41.93 47.17
CA ASN A 432 -0.22 -41.80 45.76
C ASN A 432 1.16 -41.16 45.59
N LEU A 433 2.21 -41.95 45.86
CA LEU A 433 3.59 -41.43 45.96
C LEU A 433 4.18 -41.03 44.59
N GLU A 434 3.82 -41.72 43.52
CA GLU A 434 4.31 -41.40 42.16
C GLU A 434 3.81 -40.03 41.71
N GLU A 435 2.53 -39.74 41.94
CA GLU A 435 1.96 -38.43 41.63
C GLU A 435 2.49 -37.33 42.55
N ALA A 436 2.68 -37.62 43.84
CA ALA A 436 3.31 -36.68 44.76
C ALA A 436 4.73 -36.30 44.29
N GLU A 437 5.48 -37.27 43.77
CA GLU A 437 6.80 -37.05 43.19
C GLU A 437 6.75 -36.19 41.93
N ARG A 438 5.80 -36.44 41.03
CA ARG A 438 5.58 -35.61 39.84
C ARG A 438 5.32 -34.15 40.22
N ILE A 439 4.43 -33.91 41.19
CA ILE A 439 4.09 -32.57 41.69
C ILE A 439 5.29 -31.90 42.36
N ILE A 440 6.13 -32.64 43.10
CA ILE A 440 7.36 -32.10 43.67
C ILE A 440 8.31 -31.63 42.56
N ASN A 441 8.47 -32.40 41.49
CA ASN A 441 9.29 -31.97 40.35
C ASN A 441 8.71 -30.72 39.67
N ASP A 442 7.39 -30.63 39.54
CA ASP A 442 6.72 -29.42 39.03
C ASP A 442 7.02 -28.21 39.94
N ALA A 443 7.00 -28.39 41.26
CA ALA A 443 7.35 -27.35 42.23
C ALA A 443 8.83 -26.92 42.12
N ILE A 444 9.76 -27.86 41.91
CA ILE A 444 11.19 -27.56 41.69
C ILE A 444 11.34 -26.66 40.44
N ASN A 445 10.70 -27.06 39.34
CA ASN A 445 10.76 -26.31 38.09
C ASN A 445 10.16 -24.92 38.25
N TYR A 446 9.02 -24.80 38.94
CA TYR A 446 8.38 -23.52 39.21
C TYR A 446 9.25 -22.61 40.08
N ALA A 447 9.88 -23.14 41.14
CA ALA A 447 10.81 -22.40 41.98
C ALA A 447 12.03 -21.92 41.18
N TYR A 448 12.59 -22.78 40.31
CA TYR A 448 13.71 -22.42 39.46
C TYR A 448 13.39 -21.26 38.51
N GLN A 449 12.23 -21.31 37.84
CA GLN A 449 11.76 -20.24 36.95
C GLN A 449 11.53 -18.91 37.70
N ASN A 450 11.23 -18.97 39.00
CA ASN A 450 10.91 -17.82 39.84
C ASN A 450 11.94 -17.59 40.96
N ARG A 451 13.20 -17.94 40.73
CA ARG A 451 14.28 -17.91 41.74
C ARG A 451 14.49 -16.54 42.42
N ASN A 452 14.08 -15.46 41.76
CA ASN A 452 14.17 -14.10 42.30
C ASN A 452 13.22 -13.91 43.50
N PHE A 453 12.11 -14.65 43.54
CA PHE A 453 11.12 -14.61 44.61
C PHE A 453 11.17 -15.86 45.50
N ILE A 454 11.60 -17.01 44.95
CA ILE A 454 11.69 -18.29 45.66
C ILE A 454 13.16 -18.69 45.76
N SER A 455 13.84 -18.24 46.82
CA SER A 455 15.23 -18.60 47.12
C SER A 455 15.37 -19.65 48.21
N ASP A 456 14.36 -19.80 49.06
CA ASP A 456 14.36 -20.76 50.15
C ASP A 456 13.81 -22.13 49.71
N ASN A 457 14.68 -23.13 49.72
CA ASN A 457 14.35 -24.52 49.36
C ASN A 457 13.98 -25.39 50.57
N THR A 458 13.83 -24.82 51.78
CA THR A 458 13.49 -25.58 52.99
C THR A 458 12.16 -26.31 52.86
N GLU A 459 11.11 -25.63 52.38
CA GLU A 459 9.77 -26.19 52.26
C GLU A 459 9.74 -27.42 51.33
N ILE A 460 10.41 -27.35 50.17
CA ILE A 460 10.46 -28.45 49.19
C ILE A 460 11.37 -29.58 49.64
N THR A 461 12.50 -29.26 50.26
CA THR A 461 13.39 -30.25 50.86
C THR A 461 12.65 -31.08 51.92
N GLY A 462 11.77 -30.45 52.71
CA GLY A 462 10.90 -31.15 53.66
C GLY A 462 9.96 -32.17 53.01
N ARG A 463 9.36 -31.83 51.85
CA ARG A 463 8.48 -32.75 51.10
C ARG A 463 9.27 -33.87 50.44
N ILE A 464 10.45 -33.60 49.90
CA ILE A 464 11.35 -34.64 49.34
C ILE A 464 11.76 -35.63 50.44
N LYS A 465 12.12 -35.15 51.64
CA LYS A 465 12.40 -36.02 52.82
C LYS A 465 11.19 -36.87 53.19
N THR A 466 10.00 -36.29 53.12
CA THR A 466 8.74 -37.01 53.39
C THR A 466 8.49 -38.10 52.35
N LEU A 467 8.64 -37.80 51.06
CA LEU A 467 8.51 -38.76 49.96
C LEU A 467 9.48 -39.94 50.14
N TYR A 468 10.75 -39.64 50.42
CA TYR A 468 11.79 -40.65 50.71
C TYR A 468 11.37 -41.59 51.85
N ARG A 469 10.92 -41.03 52.98
CA ARG A 469 10.45 -41.81 54.14
C ARG A 469 9.24 -42.67 53.78
N ARG A 470 8.27 -42.13 53.04
CA ARG A 470 7.03 -42.83 52.66
C ARG A 470 7.30 -44.02 51.73
N TYR A 471 8.24 -43.91 50.79
CA TYR A 471 8.66 -45.05 49.98
C TYR A 471 9.30 -46.17 50.83
N ILE A 472 10.11 -45.82 51.82
CA ILE A 472 10.68 -46.81 52.76
C ILE A 472 9.58 -47.50 53.58
N GLU A 473 8.63 -46.74 54.12
CA GLU A 473 7.50 -47.27 54.87
C GLU A 473 6.65 -48.23 54.01
N LYS A 474 6.35 -47.84 52.77
CA LYS A 474 5.62 -48.68 51.81
C LYS A 474 6.40 -49.94 51.42
N GLY A 475 7.70 -49.82 51.21
CA GLY A 475 8.60 -50.95 50.99
C GLY A 475 8.59 -51.93 52.17
N ASN A 476 8.73 -51.44 53.40
CA ASN A 476 8.69 -52.26 54.61
C ASN A 476 7.33 -52.96 54.81
N LYS A 477 6.22 -52.27 54.52
CA LYS A 477 4.86 -52.86 54.52
C LYS A 477 4.75 -53.99 53.50
N ASN A 478 5.31 -53.81 52.30
CA ASN A 478 5.34 -54.86 51.28
C ASN A 478 6.21 -56.07 51.72
N VAL A 479 7.33 -55.85 52.41
CA VAL A 479 8.13 -56.94 53.01
C VAL A 479 7.30 -57.73 54.03
N TYR A 480 6.58 -57.03 54.92
CA TYR A 480 5.72 -57.68 55.91
C TYR A 480 4.63 -58.54 55.25
N ASN A 481 4.03 -58.02 54.17
CA ASN A 481 3.02 -58.72 53.37
C ASN A 481 3.60 -59.79 52.41
N LYS A 482 4.92 -60.05 52.45
CA LYS A 482 5.64 -60.97 51.54
C LYS A 482 5.61 -60.59 50.05
N ASN A 483 5.22 -59.36 49.73
CA ASN A 483 5.25 -58.79 48.37
C ASN A 483 6.65 -58.24 48.05
N TYR A 484 7.65 -59.12 48.03
CA TYR A 484 9.05 -58.68 48.06
C TYR A 484 9.50 -57.93 46.80
N ASN A 485 9.01 -58.28 45.60
CA ASN A 485 9.36 -57.54 44.37
C ASN A 485 8.83 -56.10 44.43
N SER A 486 7.59 -55.91 44.86
CA SER A 486 7.03 -54.57 45.10
C SER A 486 7.80 -53.83 46.19
N ALA A 487 8.30 -54.52 47.22
CA ALA A 487 9.15 -53.90 48.24
C ALA A 487 10.48 -53.38 47.64
N ILE A 488 11.14 -54.17 46.79
CA ILE A 488 12.36 -53.76 46.10
C ILE A 488 12.11 -52.51 45.27
N ASN A 489 11.06 -52.47 44.45
CA ASN A 489 10.74 -51.30 43.62
C ASN A 489 10.56 -50.02 44.47
N ASN A 490 9.88 -50.13 45.62
CA ASN A 490 9.71 -48.98 46.52
C ASN A 490 11.05 -48.53 47.15
N PHE A 491 11.92 -49.48 47.52
CA PHE A 491 13.26 -49.13 48.02
C PHE A 491 14.15 -48.54 46.91
N GLU A 492 14.02 -48.98 45.65
CA GLU A 492 14.71 -48.38 44.51
C GLU A 492 14.26 -46.93 44.28
N ASN A 493 12.97 -46.64 44.40
CA ASN A 493 12.48 -45.26 44.37
C ASN A 493 13.04 -44.40 45.51
N ALA A 494 13.09 -44.92 46.74
CA ALA A 494 13.73 -44.23 47.85
C ALA A 494 15.24 -44.01 47.60
N ALA A 495 15.95 -44.99 47.05
CA ALA A 495 17.37 -44.89 46.71
C ALA A 495 17.61 -43.82 45.64
N ARG A 496 16.76 -43.76 44.61
CA ARG A 496 16.83 -42.75 43.56
C ARG A 496 16.70 -41.34 44.14
N ILE A 497 15.81 -41.14 45.11
CA ILE A 497 15.63 -39.83 45.76
C ILE A 497 16.89 -39.43 46.55
N CYS A 498 17.41 -40.29 47.43
CA CYS A 498 18.58 -39.91 48.23
C CYS A 498 19.87 -39.78 47.41
N ASN A 499 19.99 -40.49 46.28
CA ASN A 499 21.12 -40.33 45.37
C ASN A 499 20.97 -39.13 44.41
N GLY A 500 19.74 -38.73 44.10
CA GLY A 500 19.45 -37.63 43.17
C GLY A 500 19.44 -36.25 43.83
N TYR A 501 19.14 -36.17 45.13
CA TYR A 501 19.03 -34.92 45.87
C TYR A 501 20.08 -34.83 46.97
N ASN A 502 21.07 -33.93 46.79
CA ASN A 502 22.22 -33.77 47.69
C ASN A 502 21.85 -33.51 49.16
N GLN A 503 20.66 -32.96 49.43
CA GLN A 503 20.18 -32.64 50.77
C GLN A 503 19.54 -33.85 51.49
N ILE A 504 19.45 -35.01 50.82
CA ILE A 504 18.76 -36.21 51.31
C ILE A 504 19.77 -37.35 51.48
N ASN A 505 20.03 -37.73 52.73
CA ASN A 505 20.97 -38.82 53.00
C ASN A 505 20.29 -40.19 52.92
N CYS A 506 20.91 -41.14 52.22
CA CYS A 506 20.49 -42.53 52.25
C CYS A 506 20.69 -43.10 53.67
N THR A 507 19.63 -43.67 54.24
CA THR A 507 19.60 -44.12 55.63
C THR A 507 19.85 -45.61 55.75
N GLU A 508 20.35 -46.04 56.92
CA GLU A 508 20.53 -47.47 57.23
C GLU A 508 19.20 -48.26 57.14
N SER A 509 18.07 -47.60 57.37
CA SER A 509 16.74 -48.21 57.20
C SER A 509 16.51 -48.71 55.77
N LEU A 510 17.01 -47.98 54.77
CA LEU A 510 16.90 -48.35 53.36
C LEU A 510 17.73 -49.61 53.03
N SER A 511 18.99 -49.65 53.47
CA SER A 511 19.86 -50.81 53.24
C SER A 511 19.35 -52.06 53.97
N LYS A 512 18.86 -51.91 55.21
CA LYS A 512 18.16 -52.98 55.95
C LYS A 512 16.90 -53.45 55.25
N GLY A 513 16.12 -52.53 54.66
CA GLY A 513 14.93 -52.83 53.88
C GLY A 513 15.25 -53.71 52.66
N PHE A 514 16.23 -53.31 51.85
CA PHE A 514 16.72 -54.10 50.72
C PHE A 514 17.18 -55.49 51.14
N LEU A 515 17.95 -55.59 52.22
CA LEU A 515 18.43 -56.88 52.73
C LEU A 515 17.24 -57.79 53.10
N LYS A 516 16.27 -57.28 53.87
CA LYS A 516 15.07 -58.04 54.26
C LYS A 516 14.27 -58.52 53.06
N ALA A 517 14.02 -57.65 52.07
CA ALA A 517 13.27 -58.00 50.87
C ALA A 517 13.99 -59.07 50.03
N ARG A 518 15.31 -58.91 49.82
CA ARG A 518 16.15 -59.87 49.08
C ARG A 518 16.22 -61.23 49.78
N THR A 519 16.40 -61.24 51.11
CA THR A 519 16.32 -62.47 51.91
C THR A 519 14.95 -63.12 51.81
N GLY A 520 13.87 -62.32 51.76
CA GLY A 520 12.51 -62.80 51.50
C GLY A 520 12.38 -63.53 50.17
N ILE A 521 12.82 -62.92 49.05
CA ILE A 521 12.81 -63.53 47.71
C ILE A 521 13.61 -64.84 47.70
N TYR A 522 14.82 -64.81 48.27
CA TYR A 522 15.66 -65.98 48.41
C TYR A 522 14.95 -67.13 49.15
N ASN A 523 14.33 -66.85 50.29
CA ASN A 523 13.57 -67.84 51.05
C ASN A 523 12.30 -68.32 50.32
N SER A 524 11.65 -67.46 49.52
CA SER A 524 10.53 -67.87 48.66
C SER A 524 10.97 -68.89 47.61
N TYR A 525 12.13 -68.70 46.97
CA TYR A 525 12.66 -69.70 46.04
C TYR A 525 12.95 -71.04 46.71
N LEU A 526 13.52 -71.04 47.92
CA LEU A 526 13.70 -72.29 48.69
C LEU A 526 12.35 -72.95 49.04
N THR A 527 11.34 -72.14 49.39
CA THR A 527 9.99 -72.64 49.70
C THR A 527 9.32 -73.26 48.47
N ASP A 528 9.48 -72.64 47.30
CA ASP A 528 8.97 -73.17 46.04
C ASP A 528 9.71 -74.46 45.65
N ALA A 529 11.04 -74.51 45.81
CA ALA A 529 11.82 -75.72 45.61
C ALA A 529 11.31 -76.88 46.49
N GLU A 530 11.13 -76.63 47.79
CA GLU A 530 10.59 -77.61 48.74
C GLU A 530 9.16 -78.06 48.36
N LYS A 531 8.32 -77.14 47.88
CA LYS A 531 6.95 -77.42 47.44
C LYS A 531 6.92 -78.31 46.19
N TYR A 532 7.74 -78.04 45.18
CA TYR A 532 7.83 -78.89 43.98
C TYR A 532 8.40 -80.25 44.30
N PHE A 533 9.43 -80.29 45.16
CA PHE A 533 10.04 -81.53 45.62
C PHE A 533 9.02 -82.45 46.31
N ARG A 534 8.22 -81.91 47.24
CA ARG A 534 7.14 -82.66 47.92
C ARG A 534 6.06 -83.19 46.97
N LYS A 535 5.90 -82.60 45.78
CA LYS A 535 4.97 -83.07 44.75
C LYS A 535 5.58 -84.10 43.80
N GLY A 536 6.85 -84.48 44.00
CA GLY A 536 7.60 -85.39 43.12
C GLY A 536 8.10 -84.73 41.82
N ASN A 537 7.93 -83.41 41.66
CA ASN A 537 8.41 -82.70 40.47
C ASN A 537 9.83 -82.18 40.72
N ASN A 538 10.80 -83.09 40.57
CA ASN A 538 12.19 -82.83 40.98
C ASN A 538 12.92 -81.84 40.06
N LYS A 539 12.60 -81.79 38.76
CA LYS A 539 13.22 -80.85 37.81
C LYS A 539 12.88 -79.39 38.13
N ASP A 540 11.61 -79.09 38.42
CA ASP A 540 11.22 -77.75 38.85
C ASP A 540 11.80 -77.41 40.23
N ALA A 541 11.87 -78.39 41.14
CA ALA A 541 12.48 -78.21 42.45
C ALA A 541 13.95 -77.79 42.36
N GLU A 542 14.73 -78.47 41.51
CA GLU A 542 16.13 -78.16 41.22
C GLU A 542 16.27 -76.75 40.62
N MET A 543 15.47 -76.40 39.61
CA MET A 543 15.47 -75.07 39.03
C MET A 543 15.26 -73.97 40.09
N PHE A 544 14.33 -74.14 41.03
CA PHE A 544 14.08 -73.16 42.08
C PHE A 544 15.21 -73.14 43.13
N ALA A 545 15.82 -74.29 43.45
CA ALA A 545 16.97 -74.35 44.34
C ALA A 545 18.19 -73.63 43.73
N ASP A 546 18.46 -73.82 42.44
CA ASP A 546 19.51 -73.11 41.69
C ASP A 546 19.26 -71.61 41.62
N LYS A 547 18.00 -71.20 41.40
CA LYS A 547 17.60 -69.79 41.47
C LYS A 547 17.88 -69.20 42.84
N ALA A 548 17.58 -69.92 43.93
CA ALA A 548 17.85 -69.48 45.29
C ALA A 548 19.36 -69.28 45.53
N ILE A 549 20.18 -70.26 45.18
CA ILE A 549 21.65 -70.22 45.33
C ILE A 549 22.23 -69.06 44.50
N SER A 550 21.82 -68.92 43.24
CA SER A 550 22.30 -67.86 42.35
C SER A 550 21.92 -66.48 42.88
N TYR A 551 20.68 -66.30 43.34
CA TYR A 551 20.20 -65.04 43.90
C TYR A 551 20.92 -64.68 45.20
N ARG A 552 21.13 -65.65 46.10
CA ARG A 552 21.92 -65.49 47.33
C ARG A 552 23.33 -64.99 47.02
N LYS A 553 24.04 -65.65 46.09
CA LYS A 553 25.39 -65.27 45.67
C LYS A 553 25.42 -63.86 45.10
N LYS A 554 24.48 -63.53 44.19
CA LYS A 554 24.38 -62.22 43.54
C LYS A 554 24.28 -61.06 44.54
N TYR A 555 23.55 -61.25 45.64
CA TYR A 555 23.32 -60.19 46.64
C TYR A 555 24.07 -60.41 47.96
N ASN A 556 25.02 -61.35 47.99
CA ASN A 556 25.81 -61.71 49.17
C ASN A 556 24.97 -61.94 50.43
N LEU A 557 23.88 -62.73 50.31
CA LEU A 557 22.96 -62.98 51.42
C LEU A 557 23.46 -64.12 52.32
N LYS A 558 23.12 -64.06 53.61
CA LYS A 558 23.38 -65.16 54.56
C LYS A 558 22.64 -66.42 54.13
N GLN A 559 23.37 -67.53 54.03
CA GLN A 559 22.83 -68.83 53.64
C GLN A 559 21.84 -69.36 54.67
N ASN A 560 20.70 -69.87 54.20
CA ASN A 560 19.69 -70.53 55.01
C ASN A 560 20.17 -71.95 55.36
N SER A 561 19.96 -72.39 56.59
CA SER A 561 20.36 -73.73 57.06
C SER A 561 19.67 -74.88 56.31
N LYS A 562 18.57 -74.61 55.61
CA LYS A 562 17.86 -75.59 54.79
C LYS A 562 18.39 -75.72 53.36
N GLU A 563 19.17 -74.75 52.86
CA GLU A 563 19.61 -74.71 51.46
C GLU A 563 20.38 -75.96 51.07
N ASP A 564 21.47 -76.28 51.78
CA ASP A 564 22.36 -77.40 51.42
C ASP A 564 21.63 -78.73 51.48
N ARG A 565 20.83 -78.95 52.54
CA ARG A 565 20.08 -80.20 52.70
C ARG A 565 19.03 -80.37 51.60
N LEU A 566 18.21 -79.34 51.35
CA LEU A 566 17.17 -79.40 50.33
C LEU A 566 17.77 -79.63 48.94
N TYR A 567 18.88 -78.95 48.63
CA TYR A 567 19.58 -79.13 47.36
C TYR A 567 20.12 -80.56 47.19
N LEU A 568 20.76 -81.11 48.23
CA LEU A 568 21.23 -82.50 48.23
C LEU A 568 20.08 -83.50 48.08
N ASP A 569 18.98 -83.32 48.82
CA ASP A 569 17.80 -84.18 48.76
C ASP A 569 17.17 -84.18 47.35
N ILE A 570 17.08 -83.01 46.71
CA ILE A 570 16.60 -82.87 45.33
C ILE A 570 17.54 -83.60 44.36
N LYS A 571 18.85 -83.36 44.44
CA LYS A 571 19.85 -84.01 43.57
C LYS A 571 19.82 -85.53 43.71
N GLN A 572 19.71 -86.03 44.94
CA GLN A 572 19.61 -87.47 45.20
C GLN A 572 18.32 -88.07 44.61
N ALA A 573 17.18 -87.37 44.70
CA ALA A 573 15.94 -87.84 44.11
C ALA A 573 15.96 -87.83 42.58
N ILE A 574 16.60 -86.83 41.96
CA ILE A 574 16.81 -86.78 40.50
C ILE A 574 17.68 -87.97 40.07
N TYR A 575 18.80 -88.17 40.77
CA TYR A 575 19.68 -89.32 40.54
C TYR A 575 18.92 -90.64 40.61
N ASN A 576 18.17 -90.86 41.70
CA ASN A 576 17.39 -92.08 41.89
C ASN A 576 16.32 -92.28 40.79
N ASN A 577 15.65 -91.20 40.36
CA ASN A 577 14.69 -91.26 39.25
C ASN A 577 15.37 -91.64 37.93
N LEU A 578 16.52 -91.05 37.61
CA LEU A 578 17.26 -91.36 36.39
C LEU A 578 17.79 -92.80 36.39
N ILE A 579 18.30 -93.28 37.53
CA ILE A 579 18.70 -94.69 37.68
C ILE A 579 17.51 -95.62 37.49
N SER A 580 16.34 -95.30 38.07
CA SER A 580 15.13 -96.10 37.91
C SER A 580 14.64 -96.12 36.45
N GLU A 581 14.56 -94.97 35.79
CA GLU A 581 14.20 -94.86 34.37
C GLU A 581 15.19 -95.63 33.48
N GLY A 582 16.49 -95.53 33.77
CA GLY A 582 17.54 -96.28 33.09
C GLY A 582 17.36 -97.79 33.25
N ASN A 583 17.11 -98.26 34.48
CA ASN A 583 16.84 -99.67 34.78
C ASN A 583 15.59 -100.17 34.04
N ASP A 584 14.53 -99.37 33.99
CA ASP A 584 13.30 -99.71 33.26
C ASP A 584 13.56 -99.80 31.75
N PHE A 585 14.32 -98.87 31.16
CA PHE A 585 14.69 -98.95 29.75
C PHE A 585 15.57 -100.17 29.44
N ALA A 586 16.52 -100.48 30.32
CA ALA A 586 17.39 -101.66 30.20
C ALA A 586 16.58 -102.97 30.27
N ALA A 587 15.64 -103.06 31.22
CA ALA A 587 14.74 -104.21 31.37
C ALA A 587 13.83 -104.42 30.14
N ASN A 588 13.50 -103.34 29.43
CA ASN A 588 12.70 -103.37 28.19
C ASN A 588 13.54 -103.43 26.90
N GLY A 589 14.84 -103.74 26.99
CA GLY A 589 15.74 -103.92 25.84
C GLY A 589 16.15 -102.62 25.11
N LYS A 590 15.85 -101.44 25.67
CA LYS A 590 16.16 -100.12 25.09
C LYS A 590 17.51 -99.60 25.61
N TYR A 591 18.60 -100.31 25.35
CA TYR A 591 19.91 -100.07 25.97
C TYR A 591 20.49 -98.67 25.72
N GLN A 592 20.32 -98.09 24.52
CA GLN A 592 20.80 -96.72 24.27
C GLN A 592 20.10 -95.70 25.18
N LYS A 593 18.77 -95.80 25.34
CA LYS A 593 18.02 -94.91 26.23
C LYS A 593 18.37 -95.12 27.70
N ALA A 594 18.71 -96.35 28.08
CA ALA A 594 19.19 -96.64 29.42
C ALA A 594 20.57 -96.00 29.67
N LEU A 595 21.49 -96.12 28.71
CA LEU A 595 22.81 -95.49 28.76
C LEU A 595 22.69 -93.96 28.87
N ASP A 596 21.86 -93.33 28.02
CA ASP A 596 21.63 -91.88 28.07
C ASP A 596 21.15 -91.43 29.46
N LYS A 597 20.31 -92.23 30.14
CA LYS A 597 19.81 -91.95 31.49
C LYS A 597 20.86 -92.13 32.59
N TYR A 598 21.71 -93.14 32.48
CA TYR A 598 22.82 -93.32 33.41
C TYR A 598 23.88 -92.23 33.23
N GLU A 599 24.16 -91.82 32.00
CA GLU A 599 25.05 -90.68 31.72
C GLU A 599 24.48 -89.36 32.24
N GLU A 600 23.15 -89.12 32.11
CA GLU A 600 22.46 -87.99 32.72
C GLU A 600 22.56 -88.02 34.26
N ALA A 601 22.64 -89.20 34.89
CA ALA A 601 22.76 -89.34 36.34
C ALA A 601 24.18 -89.12 36.89
N ILE A 602 25.21 -89.24 36.04
CA ILE A 602 26.62 -89.03 36.42
C ILE A 602 26.98 -87.53 36.40
N ASN A 603 26.31 -86.75 35.56
CA ASN A 603 26.50 -85.30 35.41
C ASN A 603 25.61 -84.52 36.39
#